data_AF-A0A958RJ98-F1
#
_entry.id   AF-A0A958RJ98-F1
#
_cell.length_a   1.000
_cell.length_b   1.000
_cell.length_c   1.000
_cell.angle_alpha   90.00
_cell.angle_beta   90.00
_cell.angle_gamma   90.00
#
_symmetry.space_group_name_H-M   'P 1'
#
loop_
_entity.id
_entity.type
_entity.pdbx_description
1 polymer ?
#
loop_
_entity_poly.entity_id
_entity_poly.type
_entity_poly.pdbx_seq_one_letter_code
_entity_poly.pdbx_strand_id
1 'polypeptide(L)'
;MDYKKAGVDIAAGEALVDWLKSNQPPKWPHQERLVSGIGGFAALFRGGFPEMESPCLVSCTDGVGTKLKLAVEFHSYHTVAQDLVAMCVNDMVCSGASPLFFLDYYACGKLDVEKAKQFLSGLQKACLESDCLLIGGETAEM
;
A
#
# COMPACT_ATOMS: atom_id res chain seq x y z
N MET A 1 22.28 -6.84 -20.23
CA MET A 1 21.87 -7.80 -19.19
C MET A 1 20.36 -7.75 -19.12
N ASP A 2 19.69 -8.89 -19.11
CA ASP A 2 18.23 -8.95 -18.99
C ASP A 2 17.89 -9.13 -17.50
N TYR A 3 17.15 -8.19 -16.92
CA TYR A 3 16.70 -8.24 -15.51
C TYR A 3 15.94 -9.53 -15.21
N LYS A 4 15.30 -10.12 -16.23
CA LYS A 4 14.59 -11.39 -16.12
C LYS A 4 15.51 -12.56 -15.77
N LYS A 5 16.79 -12.51 -16.17
CA LYS A 5 17.80 -13.51 -15.78
C LYS A 5 18.32 -13.34 -14.36
N ALA A 6 18.12 -12.16 -13.76
CA ALA A 6 18.40 -11.89 -12.36
C ALA A 6 17.18 -12.17 -11.45
N GLY A 7 16.08 -12.68 -12.01
CA GLY A 7 14.88 -13.06 -11.26
C GLY A 7 13.80 -11.98 -11.19
N VAL A 8 13.96 -10.83 -11.86
CA VAL A 8 13.00 -9.71 -11.80
C VAL A 8 12.15 -9.68 -13.07
N ASP A 9 10.84 -9.94 -12.96
CA ASP A 9 9.91 -9.84 -14.09
C ASP A 9 9.21 -8.48 -14.13
N ILE A 10 9.87 -7.49 -14.72
CA ILE A 10 9.38 -6.10 -14.83
C ILE A 10 7.98 -6.04 -15.46
N ALA A 11 7.71 -6.85 -16.48
CA ALA A 11 6.41 -6.87 -17.14
C ALA A 11 5.28 -7.38 -16.21
N ALA A 12 5.59 -8.32 -15.31
CA ALA A 12 4.62 -8.78 -14.32
C ALA A 12 4.35 -7.70 -13.26
N GLY A 13 5.39 -6.95 -12.84
CA GLY A 13 5.25 -5.78 -11.98
C GLY A 13 4.38 -4.68 -12.60
N GLU A 14 4.65 -4.31 -13.85
CA GLU A 14 3.84 -3.32 -14.58
C GLU A 14 2.38 -3.76 -14.73
N ALA A 15 2.14 -5.03 -15.07
CA ALA A 15 0.79 -5.58 -15.16
C ALA A 15 0.05 -5.56 -13.81
N LEU A 16 0.77 -5.78 -12.70
CA LEU A 16 0.22 -5.69 -11.35
C LEU A 16 -0.18 -4.24 -11.00
N VAL A 17 0.65 -3.27 -11.38
CA VAL A 17 0.37 -1.84 -11.20
C VAL A 17 -0.88 -1.42 -12.00
N ASP A 18 -1.00 -1.86 -13.25
CA ASP A 18 -2.16 -1.53 -14.09
C ASP A 18 -3.44 -2.21 -13.61
N TRP A 19 -3.33 -3.44 -13.12
CA TRP A 19 -4.43 -4.10 -12.41
C TRP A 19 -4.84 -3.30 -11.17
N LEU A 20 -3.89 -2.84 -10.36
CA LEU A 20 -4.16 -2.08 -9.13
C LEU A 20 -4.89 -0.76 -9.43
N LYS A 21 -4.48 -0.04 -10.47
CA LYS A 21 -5.17 1.17 -10.96
C LYS A 21 -6.61 0.89 -11.37
N SER A 22 -6.83 -0.22 -12.07
CA SER A 22 -8.14 -0.59 -12.62
C SER A 22 -9.12 -1.12 -11.56
N ASN A 23 -8.61 -1.58 -10.42
CA ASN A 23 -9.41 -2.21 -9.34
C ASN A 23 -9.54 -1.30 -8.10
N GLN A 24 -9.30 0.00 -8.23
CA GLN A 24 -9.52 0.93 -7.13
C GLN A 24 -11.02 1.02 -6.77
N PRO A 25 -11.36 1.24 -5.49
CA PRO A 25 -12.72 1.57 -5.10
C PRO A 25 -13.19 2.84 -5.81
N PRO A 26 -14.51 2.99 -6.04
CA PRO A 26 -15.07 4.10 -6.80
C PRO A 26 -14.87 5.46 -6.12
N LYS A 27 -14.66 5.47 -4.81
CA LYS A 27 -14.43 6.66 -4.02
C LYS A 27 -13.42 6.36 -2.92
N TRP A 28 -12.39 7.19 -2.84
CA TRP A 28 -11.42 7.16 -1.76
C TRP A 28 -11.57 8.34 -0.80
N PRO A 29 -11.17 8.20 0.47
CA PRO A 29 -10.86 9.32 1.34
C PRO A 29 -9.79 10.22 0.71
N HIS A 30 -9.92 11.53 0.88
CA HIS A 30 -8.92 12.53 0.47
C HIS A 30 -8.54 12.53 -1.02
N GLN A 31 -9.32 11.89 -1.89
CA GLN A 31 -9.00 11.73 -3.31
C GLN A 31 -8.82 13.07 -4.03
N GLU A 32 -9.54 14.12 -3.61
CA GLU A 32 -9.43 15.49 -4.12
C GLU A 32 -8.05 16.13 -3.87
N ARG A 33 -7.31 15.61 -2.89
CA ARG A 33 -5.96 16.05 -2.55
C ARG A 33 -4.89 15.33 -3.37
N LEU A 34 -5.23 14.25 -4.07
CA LEU A 34 -4.30 13.54 -4.95
C LEU A 34 -4.08 14.34 -6.24
N VAL A 35 -2.81 14.62 -6.56
CA VAL A 35 -2.39 15.30 -7.81
C VAL A 35 -1.89 14.26 -8.82
N SER A 36 -1.10 13.30 -8.36
CA SER A 36 -0.65 12.13 -9.09
C SER A 36 -0.51 10.95 -8.13
N GLY A 37 -0.74 9.73 -8.61
CA GLY A 37 -0.72 8.54 -7.75
C GLY A 37 -0.05 7.35 -8.42
N ILE A 38 -0.59 6.16 -8.16
CA ILE A 38 -0.08 4.86 -8.59
C ILE A 38 0.28 4.85 -10.08
N GLY A 39 1.51 4.41 -10.39
CA GLY A 39 2.05 4.25 -11.74
C GLY A 39 2.87 5.43 -12.27
N GLY A 40 2.99 6.53 -11.51
CA GLY A 40 4.00 7.57 -11.75
C GLY A 40 5.31 7.29 -10.99
N PHE A 41 6.31 8.16 -11.19
CA PHE A 41 7.57 8.11 -10.43
C PHE A 41 7.37 8.36 -8.93
N ALA A 42 6.42 9.23 -8.59
CA ALA A 42 6.04 9.53 -7.22
C ALA A 42 4.55 9.90 -7.17
N ALA A 43 3.93 9.61 -6.03
CA ALA A 43 2.63 10.17 -5.71
C ALA A 43 2.80 11.60 -5.18
N LEU A 44 1.91 12.50 -5.60
CA LEU A 44 1.86 13.88 -5.16
C LEU A 44 0.53 14.13 -4.46
N PHE A 45 0.60 14.59 -3.21
CA PHE A 45 -0.55 14.87 -2.35
C PHE A 45 -0.52 16.32 -1.88
N ARG A 46 -1.66 17.03 -1.99
CA ARG A 46 -1.78 18.43 -1.58
C ARG A 46 -1.78 18.55 -0.05
N GLY A 47 -0.69 19.08 0.51
CA GLY A 47 -0.48 19.23 1.96
C GLY A 47 -1.06 20.49 2.61
N GLY A 48 -2.13 21.10 2.07
CA GLY A 48 -2.79 22.24 2.71
C GLY A 48 -3.76 21.79 3.81
N PHE A 49 -3.68 22.40 4.99
CA PHE A 49 -4.56 22.15 6.15
C PHE A 49 -5.05 23.48 6.75
N PRO A 50 -5.86 24.26 6.00
CA PRO A 50 -6.27 25.61 6.41
C PRO A 50 -7.08 25.65 7.72
N GLU A 51 -7.67 24.54 8.12
CA GLU A 51 -8.41 24.35 9.38
C GLU A 51 -7.52 24.16 10.62
N MET A 52 -6.20 24.01 10.45
CA MET A 52 -5.24 23.79 11.53
C MET A 52 -4.30 24.99 11.70
N GLU A 53 -4.13 25.47 12.93
CA GLU A 53 -3.23 26.60 13.24
C GLU A 53 -1.75 26.26 13.03
N SER A 54 -1.35 25.03 13.37
CA SER A 54 0.04 24.56 13.27
C SER A 54 0.08 23.06 12.97
N PRO A 55 -0.24 22.64 11.73
CA PRO A 55 -0.31 21.24 11.36
C PRO A 55 1.07 20.57 11.47
N CYS A 56 1.08 19.36 12.05
CA CYS A 56 2.25 18.49 12.09
C CYS A 56 1.96 17.22 11.29
N LEU A 57 2.97 16.69 10.59
CA LEU A 57 2.86 15.41 9.92
C LEU A 57 3.39 14.30 10.85
N VAL A 58 2.58 13.25 11.01
CA VAL A 58 2.99 12.00 11.66
C VAL A 58 3.16 10.94 10.58
N SER A 59 4.28 10.24 10.62
CA SER A 59 4.60 9.15 9.70
C SER A 59 4.96 7.90 10.50
N CYS A 60 4.44 6.75 10.05
CA CYS A 60 4.68 5.46 10.67
C CYS A 60 5.12 4.46 9.59
N THR A 61 5.95 3.50 9.98
CA THR A 61 6.35 2.38 9.13
C THR A 61 6.44 1.14 9.99
N ASP A 62 5.80 0.06 9.55
CA ASP A 62 5.79 -1.22 10.25
C ASP A 62 5.63 -2.37 9.24
N GLY A 63 5.78 -3.60 9.72
CA GLY A 63 5.53 -4.82 8.98
C GLY A 63 4.60 -5.76 9.73
N VAL A 64 4.07 -6.74 9.02
CA VAL A 64 3.21 -7.79 9.61
C VAL A 64 4.00 -8.75 10.52
N GLY A 65 5.32 -8.84 10.33
CA GLY A 65 6.19 -9.73 11.08
C GLY A 65 5.98 -11.21 10.75
N THR A 66 6.26 -12.10 11.71
CA THR A 66 6.27 -13.55 11.48
C THR A 66 4.90 -14.16 11.20
N LYS A 67 3.80 -13.42 11.39
CA LYS A 67 2.44 -13.86 11.01
C LYS A 67 2.34 -14.15 9.50
N LEU A 68 3.21 -13.53 8.68
CA LEU A 68 3.33 -13.85 7.25
C LEU A 68 3.61 -15.33 6.98
N LYS A 69 4.33 -16.03 7.86
CA LYS A 69 4.59 -17.47 7.71
C LYS A 69 3.29 -18.28 7.72
N LEU A 70 2.37 -17.92 8.61
CA LEU A 70 1.05 -18.54 8.70
C LEU A 70 0.18 -18.18 7.48
N ALA A 71 0.23 -16.92 7.03
CA ALA A 71 -0.49 -16.50 5.83
C ALA A 71 -0.06 -17.28 4.58
N VAL A 72 1.24 -17.57 4.44
CA VAL A 72 1.77 -18.42 3.37
C VAL A 72 1.30 -19.87 3.54
N GLU A 73 1.40 -20.44 4.74
CA GLU A 73 1.01 -21.82 5.03
C GLU A 73 -0.50 -22.08 4.80
N PHE A 74 -1.35 -21.12 5.17
CA PHE A 74 -2.81 -21.22 5.02
C PHE A 74 -3.35 -20.53 3.77
N HIS A 75 -2.48 -20.03 2.89
CA HIS A 75 -2.85 -19.32 1.66
C HIS A 75 -3.84 -18.15 1.88
N SER A 76 -3.67 -17.38 2.96
CA SER A 76 -4.54 -16.25 3.33
C SER A 76 -3.79 -14.92 3.29
N TYR A 77 -3.85 -14.25 2.14
CA TYR A 77 -3.05 -13.03 1.88
C TYR A 77 -3.82 -11.73 2.13
N HIS A 78 -5.15 -11.74 2.03
CA HIS A 78 -5.98 -10.54 2.25
C HIS A 78 -6.00 -10.08 3.71
N THR A 79 -5.97 -11.03 4.66
CA THR A 79 -6.02 -10.72 6.10
C THR A 79 -4.75 -10.04 6.59
N VAL A 80 -3.58 -10.45 6.07
CA VAL A 80 -2.31 -9.82 6.44
C VAL A 80 -2.12 -8.43 5.86
N ALA A 81 -2.85 -8.07 4.80
CA ALA A 81 -2.87 -6.70 4.32
C ALA A 81 -3.61 -5.76 5.31
N GLN A 82 -4.69 -6.23 5.93
CA GLN A 82 -5.34 -5.52 7.03
C GLN A 82 -4.41 -5.36 8.22
N ASP A 83 -3.70 -6.44 8.59
CA ASP A 83 -2.73 -6.37 9.69
C ASP A 83 -1.67 -5.30 9.42
N LEU A 84 -1.14 -5.22 8.20
CA LEU A 84 -0.13 -4.23 7.82
C LEU A 84 -0.63 -2.78 8.02
N VAL A 85 -1.81 -2.46 7.49
CA VAL A 85 -2.36 -1.10 7.63
C VAL A 85 -2.67 -0.80 9.09
N ALA A 86 -3.25 -1.76 9.82
CA ALA A 86 -3.61 -1.59 11.22
C ALA A 86 -2.38 -1.33 12.12
N MET A 87 -1.25 -2.00 11.88
CA MET A 87 -0.01 -1.75 12.65
C MET A 87 0.42 -0.29 12.51
N CYS A 88 0.48 0.23 11.29
CA CYS A 88 0.88 1.63 11.06
C CYS A 88 -0.16 2.64 11.57
N VAL A 89 -1.46 2.41 11.29
CA VAL A 89 -2.53 3.36 11.63
C VAL A 89 -2.76 3.43 13.14
N ASN A 90 -2.72 2.30 13.84
CA ASN A 90 -2.95 2.28 15.30
C ASN A 90 -1.88 3.06 16.07
N ASP A 91 -0.61 2.95 15.65
CA ASP A 91 0.47 3.73 16.26
C ASP A 91 0.31 5.24 15.99
N MET A 92 -0.10 5.60 14.78
CA MET A 92 -0.35 6.99 14.39
C MET A 92 -1.46 7.62 15.24
N VAL A 93 -2.60 6.94 15.41
CA VAL A 93 -3.75 7.49 16.15
C VAL A 93 -3.48 7.62 17.65
N CYS A 94 -2.55 6.85 18.22
CA CYS A 94 -2.10 7.04 19.60
C CYS A 94 -1.45 8.43 19.84
N SER A 95 -0.95 9.07 18.77
CA SER A 95 -0.43 10.44 18.81
C SER A 95 -1.50 11.51 18.52
N GLY A 96 -2.77 11.11 18.33
CA GLY A 96 -3.88 12.00 17.98
C GLY A 96 -3.92 12.42 16.51
N ALA A 97 -3.15 11.78 15.63
CA ALA A 97 -3.13 12.08 14.20
C ALA A 97 -4.26 11.39 13.44
N SER A 98 -4.73 12.04 12.37
CA SER A 98 -5.70 11.45 11.42
C SER A 98 -4.96 10.87 10.21
N PRO A 99 -5.32 9.66 9.75
CA PRO A 99 -4.74 9.07 8.54
C PRO A 99 -4.98 9.95 7.31
N LEU A 100 -4.02 9.97 6.38
CA LEU A 100 -4.14 10.71 5.11
C LEU A 100 -3.95 9.78 3.92
N PHE A 101 -2.80 9.11 3.88
CA PHE A 101 -2.44 8.21 2.80
C PHE A 101 -1.53 7.08 3.30
N PHE A 102 -1.41 6.04 2.49
CA PHE A 102 -0.61 4.85 2.76
C PHE A 102 0.29 4.53 1.56
N LEU A 103 1.49 4.00 1.86
CA LEU A 103 2.37 3.37 0.88
C LEU A 103 2.78 1.99 1.37
N ASP A 104 2.91 1.03 0.45
CA ASP A 104 3.37 -0.32 0.76
C ASP A 104 4.69 -0.71 0.08
N TYR A 105 5.30 -1.77 0.60
CA TYR A 105 6.47 -2.41 0.01
C TYR A 105 6.27 -3.93 0.04
N TYR A 106 6.11 -4.54 -1.13
CA TYR A 106 5.90 -5.96 -1.30
C TYR A 106 7.18 -6.63 -1.80
N ALA A 107 7.78 -7.51 -0.99
CA ALA A 107 8.96 -8.27 -1.36
C ALA A 107 8.66 -9.78 -1.40
N CYS A 108 9.19 -10.46 -2.41
CA CYS A 108 9.01 -11.90 -2.58
C CYS A 108 10.21 -12.53 -3.30
N GLY A 109 10.37 -13.85 -3.16
CA GLY A 109 11.44 -14.56 -3.90
C GLY A 109 11.15 -14.73 -5.39
N LYS A 110 9.87 -14.87 -5.73
CA LYS A 110 9.36 -14.86 -7.09
C LYS A 110 7.96 -14.30 -7.06
N LEU A 111 7.66 -13.38 -7.96
CA LEU A 111 6.35 -12.74 -8.02
C LEU A 111 5.29 -13.75 -8.45
N ASP A 112 4.38 -14.04 -7.53
CA ASP A 112 3.12 -14.72 -7.79
C ASP A 112 2.03 -13.65 -7.88
N VAL A 113 1.64 -13.33 -9.11
CA VAL A 113 0.71 -12.24 -9.42
C VAL A 113 -0.63 -12.43 -8.72
N GLU A 114 -1.14 -13.66 -8.60
CA GLU A 114 -2.44 -13.89 -7.98
C GLU A 114 -2.39 -13.72 -6.46
N LYS A 115 -1.30 -14.11 -5.80
CA LYS A 115 -1.08 -13.82 -4.37
C LYS A 115 -0.93 -12.32 -4.13
N ALA A 116 -0.16 -11.64 -4.98
CA ALA A 116 0.03 -10.19 -4.88
C ALA A 116 -1.29 -9.42 -5.06
N LYS A 117 -2.14 -9.81 -6.03
CA LYS A 117 -3.48 -9.25 -6.20
C LYS A 117 -4.36 -9.44 -4.96
N GLN A 118 -4.34 -10.62 -4.33
CA GLN A 118 -5.10 -10.86 -3.10
C GLN A 118 -4.64 -9.96 -1.95
N PHE A 119 -3.33 -9.80 -1.78
CA PHE A 119 -2.75 -8.89 -0.80
C PHE A 119 -3.15 -7.44 -1.09
N LEU A 120 -2.93 -6.96 -2.32
CA LEU A 120 -3.24 -5.58 -2.72
C LEU A 120 -4.74 -5.26 -2.62
N SER A 121 -5.62 -6.22 -2.92
CA SER A 121 -7.06 -6.05 -2.72
C SER A 121 -7.40 -5.88 -1.23
N GLY A 122 -6.79 -6.69 -0.36
CA GLY A 122 -6.90 -6.53 1.08
C GLY A 122 -6.35 -5.18 1.56
N LEU A 123 -5.25 -4.73 0.98
CA LEU A 123 -4.61 -3.45 1.30
C LEU A 123 -5.51 -2.27 0.93
N GLN A 124 -6.12 -2.31 -0.26
CA GLN A 124 -7.06 -1.28 -0.69
C GLN A 124 -8.26 -1.19 0.25
N LYS A 125 -8.83 -2.35 0.61
CA LYS A 125 -9.94 -2.43 1.57
C LYS A 125 -9.53 -1.90 2.94
N ALA A 126 -8.37 -2.28 3.43
CA ALA A 126 -7.85 -1.86 4.72
C ALA A 126 -7.61 -0.35 4.80
N CYS A 127 -7.06 0.25 3.74
CA CYS A 127 -6.89 1.69 3.64
C CYS A 127 -8.24 2.41 3.66
N LEU A 128 -9.23 1.90 2.92
CA LEU A 128 -10.58 2.46 2.89
C LEU A 128 -11.26 2.39 4.27
N GLU A 129 -11.13 1.26 4.97
CA GLU A 129 -11.66 1.08 6.33
C GLU A 129 -10.93 1.96 7.36
N SER A 130 -9.69 2.37 7.08
CA SER A 130 -8.85 3.22 7.93
C SER A 130 -8.90 4.71 7.55
N ASP A 131 -9.84 5.11 6.70
CA ASP A 131 -10.00 6.49 6.20
C ASP A 131 -8.71 7.07 5.57
N CYS A 132 -7.92 6.24 4.88
CA CYS A 132 -6.71 6.69 4.19
C CYS A 132 -6.66 6.27 2.73
N LEU A 133 -5.91 7.03 1.93
CA LEU A 133 -5.74 6.80 0.50
C LEU A 133 -4.50 5.96 0.21
N LEU A 134 -4.64 4.83 -0.49
CA LEU A 134 -3.47 4.12 -1.04
C LEU A 134 -2.92 4.91 -2.24
N ILE A 135 -1.74 5.53 -2.08
CA ILE A 135 -1.20 6.45 -3.11
C ILE A 135 -0.06 5.85 -3.94
N GLY A 136 0.58 4.79 -3.48
CA GLY A 136 1.71 4.17 -4.15
C GLY A 136 2.28 3.00 -3.37
N GLY A 137 3.28 2.35 -3.95
CA GLY A 137 4.00 1.25 -3.32
C GLY A 137 5.07 0.71 -4.27
N GLU A 138 5.78 -0.32 -3.83
CA GLU A 138 6.86 -0.96 -4.60
C GLU A 138 6.77 -2.48 -4.52
N THR A 139 7.19 -3.17 -5.60
CA THR A 139 7.25 -4.63 -5.68
C THR A 139 8.67 -5.08 -6.01
N ALA A 140 9.29 -5.88 -5.14
CA ALA A 140 10.65 -6.39 -5.32
C ALA A 140 10.68 -7.93 -5.39
N GLU A 141 11.42 -8.45 -6.35
CA GLU A 141 11.80 -9.87 -6.47
C GLU A 141 13.28 -10.04 -6.08
N MET A 142 13.58 -10.93 -5.11
CA MET A 142 14.93 -11.13 -4.56
C MET A 142 15.27 -12.60 -4.26
#